data_AF-A0A7S4UTS0-F1
#
_entry.id   AF-A0A7S4UTS0-F1
#
_cell.length_a   1.000
_cell.length_b   1.000
_cell.length_c   1.000
_cell.angle_alpha   90.00
_cell.angle_beta   90.00
_cell.angle_gamma   90.00
#
_symmetry.space_group_name_H-M   'P 1'
#
loop_
_entity.id
_entity.type
_entity.pdbx_description
1 polymer ?
#
loop_
_entity_poly.entity_id
_entity_poly.type
_entity_poly.pdbx_seq_one_letter_code
_entity_poly.pdbx_strand_id
1 'polypeptide(L)'
;RKSRVVVPVFLKFLHQQYYFFHNDDPDVREFCLSEHIGDDIEQCEHWNRHVLSRRSLHKKLMSFLKMFAAVNGPQQLFKHKLLLRIFVAKLSNPDVSVAQLAFSCLMKYKLHYMLPYAERLHNMLKRGELRDTLAKFDLSKEAGVVNNEHRDGLIPIITRILFGRFSARGAGAKSSKDSPAARRAAILSFFAVIGKNDGELNYFVYMMVRSFLPRR
;
A
#
# COMPACT_ATOMS: atom_id res chain seq x y z
N ARG A 1 -7.89 -19.34 -15.99
CA ARG A 1 -9.36 -19.33 -16.21
C ARG A 1 -10.12 -18.66 -15.05
N LYS A 2 -9.98 -19.11 -13.79
CA LYS A 2 -10.68 -18.52 -12.61
C LYS A 2 -10.36 -17.04 -12.34
N SER A 3 -9.12 -16.59 -12.58
CA SER A 3 -8.71 -15.19 -12.39
C SER A 3 -9.46 -14.19 -13.28
N ARG A 4 -9.95 -14.62 -14.45
CA ARG A 4 -10.75 -13.78 -15.35
C ARG A 4 -12.16 -13.49 -14.83
N VAL A 5 -12.62 -14.22 -13.81
CA VAL A 5 -13.89 -13.96 -13.12
C VAL A 5 -13.64 -13.17 -11.84
N VAL A 6 -12.69 -13.62 -11.03
CA VAL A 6 -12.44 -13.05 -9.70
C VAL A 6 -11.87 -11.63 -9.77
N VAL A 7 -10.94 -11.36 -10.70
CA VAL A 7 -10.31 -10.04 -10.78
C VAL A 7 -11.31 -8.96 -11.17
N PRO A 8 -12.17 -9.13 -12.20
CA PRO A 8 -13.20 -8.14 -12.48
C PRO A 8 -14.17 -7.91 -11.32
N VAL A 9 -14.57 -8.96 -10.59
CA VAL A 9 -15.40 -8.81 -9.39
C VAL A 9 -14.71 -7.97 -8.32
N PHE A 10 -13.40 -8.18 -8.11
CA PHE A 10 -12.60 -7.34 -7.21
C PHE A 10 -12.53 -5.88 -7.67
N LEU A 11 -12.29 -5.63 -8.96
CA LEU A 11 -12.24 -4.27 -9.52
C LEU A 11 -13.59 -3.56 -9.41
N LYS A 12 -14.70 -4.26 -9.70
CA LYS A 12 -16.07 -3.76 -9.52
C LYS A 12 -16.33 -3.40 -8.05
N PHE A 13 -15.94 -4.29 -7.13
CA PHE A 13 -16.02 -4.02 -5.69
C PHE A 13 -15.24 -2.75 -5.32
N LEU A 14 -14.01 -2.60 -5.81
CA LEU A 14 -13.21 -1.41 -5.52
C LEU A 14 -13.89 -0.13 -6.03
N HIS A 15 -14.30 -0.12 -7.30
CA HIS A 15 -14.91 1.03 -7.95
C HIS A 15 -16.26 1.41 -7.35
N GLN A 16 -17.19 0.45 -7.25
CA GLN A 16 -18.60 0.75 -6.94
C GLN A 16 -18.91 0.76 -5.44
N GLN A 17 -18.09 0.11 -4.61
CA GLN A 17 -18.36 -0.03 -3.17
C GLN A 17 -17.26 0.57 -2.32
N TYR A 18 -16.01 0.12 -2.48
CA TYR A 18 -14.94 0.57 -1.60
C TYR A 18 -14.65 2.06 -1.76
N TYR A 19 -14.36 2.51 -2.99
CA TYR A 19 -14.00 3.89 -3.26
C TYR A 19 -15.17 4.87 -3.31
N PHE A 20 -16.41 4.37 -3.37
CA PHE A 20 -17.58 5.20 -3.11
C PHE A 20 -17.52 5.84 -1.71
N PHE A 21 -17.11 5.08 -0.69
CA PHE A 21 -16.93 5.58 0.68
C PHE A 21 -15.53 6.16 0.97
N HIS A 22 -14.61 6.10 -0.01
CA HIS A 22 -13.23 6.59 0.09
C HIS A 22 -12.91 7.43 -1.16
N ASN A 23 -13.82 8.30 -1.57
CA ASN A 23 -13.72 9.13 -2.79
C ASN A 23 -12.58 10.16 -2.72
N ASP A 24 -12.18 10.53 -1.51
CA ASP A 24 -11.03 11.40 -1.24
C ASP A 24 -9.68 10.65 -1.28
N ASP A 25 -9.68 9.31 -1.40
CA ASP A 25 -8.46 8.54 -1.52
C ASP A 25 -7.77 8.89 -2.86
N PRO A 26 -6.57 9.51 -2.83
CA PRO A 26 -5.87 9.93 -4.05
C PRO A 26 -5.51 8.75 -4.96
N ASP A 27 -5.41 7.53 -4.42
CA ASP A 27 -5.12 6.33 -5.22
C ASP A 27 -6.29 5.98 -6.17
N VAL A 28 -7.52 6.47 -5.93
CA VAL A 28 -8.68 6.32 -6.86
C VAL A 28 -8.34 6.85 -8.25
N ARG A 29 -7.62 7.97 -8.29
CA ARG A 29 -7.29 8.69 -9.53
C ARG A 29 -6.25 7.94 -10.35
N GLU A 30 -5.34 7.23 -9.68
CA GLU A 30 -4.22 6.57 -10.35
C GLU A 30 -4.67 5.30 -11.10
N PHE A 31 -5.78 4.66 -10.70
CA PHE A 31 -6.14 3.34 -11.23
C PHE A 31 -7.06 3.33 -12.44
N CYS A 32 -7.76 4.42 -12.74
CA CYS A 32 -8.79 4.48 -13.80
C CYS A 32 -9.70 3.24 -13.82
N LEU A 33 -10.23 2.85 -12.64
CA LEU A 33 -10.90 1.56 -12.48
C LEU A 33 -12.11 1.37 -13.42
N SER A 34 -12.78 2.46 -13.81
CA SER A 34 -13.89 2.46 -14.77
C SER A 34 -13.46 1.89 -16.13
N GLU A 35 -12.30 2.28 -16.66
CA GLU A 35 -11.74 1.76 -17.92
C GLU A 35 -11.39 0.27 -17.86
N HIS A 36 -11.40 -0.30 -16.65
CA HIS A 36 -11.01 -1.66 -16.40
C HIS A 36 -12.17 -2.60 -16.08
N ILE A 37 -13.39 -2.09 -15.95
CA ILE A 37 -14.61 -2.85 -15.75
C ILE A 37 -15.34 -2.84 -17.10
N GLY A 38 -15.38 -3.96 -17.81
CA GLY A 38 -16.04 -4.01 -19.13
C GLY A 38 -17.57 -3.88 -19.01
N ASP A 39 -18.20 -3.39 -20.08
CA ASP A 39 -19.64 -3.09 -20.17
C ASP A 39 -20.52 -4.32 -19.83
N ASP A 40 -20.09 -5.53 -20.20
CA ASP A 40 -20.80 -6.79 -19.89
C ASP A 40 -20.98 -7.04 -18.37
N ILE A 41 -20.10 -6.47 -17.55
CA ILE A 41 -20.10 -6.64 -16.10
C ILE A 41 -20.93 -5.53 -15.42
N GLU A 42 -21.31 -4.46 -16.13
CA GLU A 42 -22.29 -3.50 -15.63
C GLU A 42 -23.66 -4.16 -15.42
N GLN A 43 -24.00 -5.15 -16.24
CA GLN A 43 -25.26 -5.92 -16.16
C GLN A 43 -25.27 -6.98 -15.04
N CYS A 44 -24.11 -7.49 -14.60
CA CYS A 44 -24.03 -8.48 -13.50
C CYS A 44 -24.26 -7.84 -12.12
N GLU A 45 -25.51 -7.77 -11.68
CA GLU A 45 -25.96 -7.22 -10.38
C GLU A 45 -25.49 -5.78 -10.13
N HIS A 46 -26.44 -4.85 -10.22
CA HIS A 46 -26.28 -3.52 -9.67
C HIS A 46 -26.17 -3.66 -8.14
N TRP A 47 -24.94 -3.78 -7.62
CA TRP A 47 -24.71 -3.85 -6.17
C TRP A 47 -25.39 -2.64 -5.55
N ASN A 48 -26.37 -2.88 -4.66
CA ASN A 48 -27.07 -1.80 -3.99
C ASN A 48 -26.03 -0.90 -3.29
N ARG A 49 -25.83 0.29 -3.86
CA ARG A 49 -24.82 1.29 -3.46
C ARG A 49 -24.91 1.64 -1.97
N HIS A 50 -26.04 1.33 -1.33
CA HIS A 50 -26.42 1.73 0.02
C HIS A 50 -26.41 0.63 1.10
N VAL A 51 -25.99 -0.61 0.82
CA VAL A 51 -26.25 -1.74 1.77
C VAL A 51 -25.09 -2.13 2.69
N LEU A 52 -23.83 -1.77 2.39
CA LEU A 52 -22.69 -2.28 3.16
C LEU A 52 -22.07 -1.24 4.12
N SER A 53 -21.99 -1.61 5.40
CA SER A 53 -21.26 -0.83 6.41
C SER A 53 -19.75 -0.74 6.08
N ARG A 54 -19.06 0.30 6.56
CA ARG A 54 -17.59 0.44 6.47
C ARG A 54 -16.85 -0.81 6.98
N ARG A 55 -17.37 -1.45 8.04
CA ARG A 55 -16.82 -2.69 8.60
C ARG A 55 -16.96 -3.87 7.63
N SER A 56 -18.10 -3.98 6.97
CA SER A 56 -18.37 -5.02 5.96
C SER A 56 -17.48 -4.83 4.74
N LEU A 57 -17.30 -3.59 4.27
CA LEU A 57 -16.40 -3.26 3.15
C LEU A 57 -14.94 -3.61 3.49
N HIS A 58 -14.50 -3.25 4.70
CA HIS A 58 -13.17 -3.62 5.18
C HIS A 58 -12.99 -5.14 5.21
N LYS A 59 -13.93 -5.90 5.80
CA LYS A 59 -13.88 -7.37 5.80
C LYS A 59 -13.79 -7.94 4.38
N LYS A 60 -14.59 -7.41 3.44
CA LYS A 60 -14.60 -7.84 2.03
C LYS A 60 -13.24 -7.57 1.35
N LEU A 61 -12.66 -6.38 1.55
CA LEU A 61 -11.30 -6.06 1.08
C LEU A 61 -10.27 -7.05 1.64
N MET A 62 -10.29 -7.30 2.94
CA MET A 62 -9.39 -8.24 3.60
C MET A 62 -9.50 -9.66 3.02
N SER A 63 -10.72 -10.13 2.72
CA SER A 63 -10.93 -11.43 2.07
C SER A 63 -10.31 -11.51 0.68
N PHE A 64 -10.48 -10.46 -0.14
CA PHE A 64 -9.82 -10.39 -1.46
C PHE A 64 -8.30 -10.41 -1.34
N LEU A 65 -7.72 -9.60 -0.45
CA LEU A 65 -6.27 -9.55 -0.27
C LEU A 65 -5.71 -10.88 0.25
N LYS A 66 -6.40 -11.55 1.20
CA LYS A 66 -6.02 -12.90 1.66
C LYS A 66 -5.99 -13.91 0.52
N MET A 67 -7.02 -13.89 -0.33
CA MET A 67 -7.08 -14.78 -1.50
C MET A 67 -5.94 -14.49 -2.48
N PHE A 68 -5.66 -13.22 -2.81
CA PHE A 68 -4.54 -12.88 -3.69
C PHE A 68 -3.18 -13.24 -3.08
N ALA A 69 -3.01 -13.08 -1.76
CA ALA A 69 -1.79 -13.48 -1.06
C ALA A 69 -1.53 -14.99 -1.09
N ALA A 70 -2.55 -15.81 -1.34
CA ALA A 70 -2.41 -17.26 -1.50
C ALA A 70 -1.97 -17.68 -2.92
N VAL A 71 -1.97 -16.77 -3.90
CA VAL A 71 -1.61 -17.07 -5.29
C VAL A 71 -0.09 -17.08 -5.46
N ASN A 72 0.49 -18.20 -5.91
CA ASN A 72 1.95 -18.33 -6.09
C ASN A 72 2.48 -17.72 -7.40
N GLY A 73 1.66 -17.63 -8.45
CA GLY A 73 2.02 -17.06 -9.76
C GLY A 73 1.18 -15.84 -10.11
N PRO A 74 1.31 -14.71 -9.38
CA PRO A 74 0.42 -13.56 -9.57
C PRO A 74 0.54 -12.92 -10.95
N GLN A 75 1.66 -13.10 -11.66
CA GLN A 75 1.85 -12.65 -13.05
C GLN A 75 0.86 -13.31 -14.03
N GLN A 76 0.30 -14.48 -13.68
CA GLN A 76 -0.71 -15.18 -14.48
C GLN A 76 -2.14 -14.70 -14.21
N LEU A 77 -2.32 -13.82 -13.22
CA LEU A 77 -3.64 -13.24 -12.93
C LEU A 77 -4.06 -12.32 -14.06
N PHE A 78 -5.36 -12.33 -14.34
CA PHE A 78 -5.95 -11.34 -15.23
C PHE A 78 -5.66 -9.94 -14.68
N LYS A 79 -5.21 -9.01 -15.53
CA LYS A 79 -4.81 -7.64 -15.14
C LYS A 79 -3.78 -7.58 -13.99
N HIS A 80 -2.82 -8.51 -13.96
CA HIS A 80 -1.81 -8.56 -12.89
C HIS A 80 -1.05 -7.24 -12.69
N LYS A 81 -0.74 -6.49 -13.76
CA LYS A 81 -0.07 -5.17 -13.64
C LYS A 81 -0.92 -4.16 -12.86
N LEU A 82 -2.24 -4.13 -13.08
CA LEU A 82 -3.16 -3.28 -12.32
C LEU A 82 -3.25 -3.75 -10.86
N LEU A 83 -3.35 -5.06 -10.63
CA LEU A 83 -3.33 -5.63 -9.28
C LEU A 83 -2.06 -5.26 -8.52
N LEU A 84 -0.89 -5.34 -9.16
CA LEU A 84 0.38 -4.91 -8.60
C LEU A 84 0.32 -3.45 -8.13
N ARG A 85 -0.16 -2.54 -8.98
CA ARG A 85 -0.33 -1.11 -8.64
C ARG A 85 -1.29 -0.92 -7.45
N ILE A 86 -2.40 -1.65 -7.43
CA ILE A 86 -3.36 -1.63 -6.32
C ILE A 86 -2.70 -2.11 -5.02
N PHE A 87 -1.95 -3.22 -5.04
CA PHE A 87 -1.28 -3.73 -3.86
C PHE A 87 -0.20 -2.77 -3.35
N VAL A 88 0.57 -2.15 -4.24
CA VAL A 88 1.55 -1.11 -3.89
C VAL A 88 0.86 0.05 -3.17
N ALA A 89 -0.27 0.56 -3.67
CA ALA A 89 -0.99 1.64 -3.01
C ALA A 89 -1.59 1.24 -1.65
N LYS A 90 -2.00 -0.02 -1.48
CA LYS A 90 -2.52 -0.50 -0.19
C LYS A 90 -1.44 -0.61 0.90
N LEU A 91 -0.15 -0.51 0.56
CA LEU A 91 0.92 -0.34 1.56
C LEU A 91 0.80 0.96 2.36
N SER A 92 0.26 2.03 1.74
CA SER A 92 0.01 3.32 2.41
C SER A 92 -1.30 3.36 3.22
N ASN A 93 -1.98 2.22 3.41
CA ASN A 93 -3.20 2.20 4.20
C ASN A 93 -2.88 2.43 5.70
N PRO A 94 -3.61 3.32 6.40
CA PRO A 94 -3.46 3.51 7.84
C PRO A 94 -3.78 2.26 8.67
N ASP A 95 -4.64 1.38 8.14
CA ASP A 95 -4.89 0.07 8.75
C ASP A 95 -3.75 -0.89 8.40
N VAL A 96 -2.95 -1.21 9.43
CA VAL A 96 -1.79 -2.09 9.31
C VAL A 96 -2.14 -3.48 8.79
N SER A 97 -3.34 -3.99 9.07
CA SER A 97 -3.76 -5.31 8.63
C SER A 97 -3.98 -5.36 7.12
N VAL A 98 -4.48 -4.27 6.52
CA VAL A 98 -4.60 -4.10 5.07
C VAL A 98 -3.21 -4.02 4.44
N ALA A 99 -2.33 -3.20 5.00
CA ALA A 99 -0.97 -3.03 4.50
C ALA A 99 -0.14 -4.33 4.57
N GLN A 100 -0.29 -5.12 5.64
CA GLN A 100 0.36 -6.43 5.78
C GLN A 100 -0.12 -7.44 4.72
N LEU A 101 -1.43 -7.53 4.46
CA LEU A 101 -1.92 -8.41 3.40
C LEU A 101 -1.49 -7.94 2.01
N ALA A 102 -1.47 -6.62 1.77
CA ALA A 102 -0.96 -6.05 0.53
C ALA A 102 0.52 -6.40 0.34
N PHE A 103 1.34 -6.28 1.39
CA PHE A 103 2.73 -6.72 1.39
C PHE A 103 2.86 -8.21 1.07
N SER A 104 2.04 -9.08 1.68
CA SER A 104 2.02 -10.51 1.35
C SER A 104 1.68 -10.77 -0.11
N CYS A 105 0.76 -10.01 -0.71
CA CYS A 105 0.49 -10.07 -2.15
C CYS A 105 1.71 -9.69 -2.98
N LEU A 106 2.44 -8.64 -2.59
CA LEU A 106 3.66 -8.18 -3.29
C LEU A 106 4.81 -9.18 -3.19
N MET A 107 4.97 -9.87 -2.06
CA MET A 107 5.99 -10.92 -1.92
C MET A 107 5.80 -12.05 -2.95
N LYS A 108 4.56 -12.31 -3.39
CA LYS A 108 4.29 -13.29 -4.46
C LYS A 108 4.78 -12.83 -5.84
N TYR A 109 4.90 -11.53 -6.08
CA TYR A 109 5.45 -11.00 -7.34
C TYR A 109 6.97 -11.16 -7.44
N LYS A 110 7.66 -11.46 -6.33
CA LYS A 110 9.12 -11.68 -6.28
C LYS A 110 9.90 -10.53 -6.93
N LEU A 111 9.54 -9.30 -6.58
CA LEU A 111 10.20 -8.10 -7.08
C LEU A 111 11.66 -8.07 -6.60
N HIS A 112 12.61 -8.06 -7.53
CA HIS A 112 14.06 -8.15 -7.24
C HIS A 112 14.52 -7.10 -6.24
N TYR A 113 14.01 -5.88 -6.35
CA TYR A 113 14.35 -4.76 -5.45
C TYR A 113 13.71 -4.85 -4.06
N MET A 114 12.74 -5.75 -3.81
CA MET A 114 12.13 -5.94 -2.49
C MET A 114 12.67 -7.16 -1.75
N LEU A 115 12.98 -8.24 -2.46
CA LEU A 115 13.32 -9.54 -1.84
C LEU A 115 14.49 -9.46 -0.84
N PRO A 116 15.61 -8.77 -1.14
CA PRO A 116 16.74 -8.66 -0.19
C PRO A 116 16.38 -7.92 1.11
N TYR A 117 15.30 -7.15 1.10
CA TYR A 117 14.88 -6.29 2.21
C TYR A 117 13.56 -6.76 2.84
N ALA A 118 13.05 -7.93 2.45
CA ALA A 118 11.70 -8.38 2.81
C ALA A 118 11.46 -8.40 4.33
N GLU A 119 12.42 -8.87 5.11
CA GLU A 119 12.32 -8.88 6.58
C GLU A 119 12.22 -7.46 7.15
N ARG A 120 13.09 -6.54 6.71
CA ARG A 120 13.08 -5.14 7.16
C ARG A 120 11.77 -4.45 6.78
N LEU A 121 11.29 -4.65 5.55
CA LEU A 121 10.01 -4.11 5.08
C LEU A 121 8.83 -4.68 5.88
N HIS A 122 8.88 -5.96 6.24
CA HIS A 122 7.86 -6.59 7.06
C HIS A 122 7.86 -6.05 8.50
N ASN A 123 9.05 -5.85 9.10
CA ASN A 123 9.19 -5.32 10.45
C ASN A 123 8.75 -3.85 10.56
N MET A 124 8.90 -3.05 9.49
CA MET A 124 8.30 -1.70 9.40
C MET A 124 6.77 -1.71 9.52
N LEU A 125 6.12 -2.78 9.08
CA LEU A 125 4.67 -2.95 9.20
C LEU A 125 4.25 -3.46 10.58
N LYS A 126 5.15 -4.10 11.34
CA LYS A 126 4.81 -4.64 12.66
C LYS A 126 4.75 -3.55 13.72
N ARG A 127 3.86 -3.76 14.69
CA ARG A 127 3.76 -2.89 15.86
C ARG A 127 4.91 -3.20 16.82
N GLY A 128 5.54 -2.17 17.37
CA GLY A 128 6.67 -2.32 18.29
C GLY A 128 8.04 -2.42 17.61
N GLU A 129 8.13 -2.99 16.42
CA GLU A 129 9.40 -3.18 15.70
C GLU A 129 9.82 -1.98 14.82
N LEU A 130 8.89 -1.09 14.49
CA LEU A 130 9.15 0.02 13.56
C LEU A 130 10.37 0.87 13.97
N ARG A 131 10.45 1.34 15.21
CA ARG A 131 11.54 2.26 15.63
C ARG A 131 12.91 1.58 15.58
N ASP A 132 12.98 0.34 16.06
CA ASP A 132 14.21 -0.46 16.02
C ASP A 132 14.64 -0.76 14.58
N THR A 133 13.68 -1.08 13.71
CA THR A 133 13.92 -1.29 12.29
C THR A 133 14.44 -0.03 11.60
N LEU A 134 13.84 1.14 11.87
CA LEU A 134 14.29 2.42 11.29
C LEU A 134 15.69 2.81 11.79
N ALA A 135 16.02 2.52 13.05
CA ALA A 135 17.34 2.82 13.59
C ALA A 135 18.45 1.94 12.99
N LYS A 136 18.13 0.69 12.61
CA LYS A 136 19.07 -0.27 12.05
C LYS A 136 19.16 -0.24 10.52
N PHE A 137 18.17 0.37 9.85
CA PHE A 137 18.09 0.37 8.40
C PHE A 137 18.59 1.71 7.83
N ASP A 138 19.91 1.86 7.71
CA ASP A 138 20.47 3.04 7.08
C ASP A 138 20.20 3.02 5.57
N LEU A 139 19.58 4.06 5.04
CA LEU A 139 19.31 4.26 3.62
C LEU A 139 20.31 5.21 2.96
N SER A 140 21.29 5.73 3.70
CA SER A 140 22.39 6.53 3.16
C SER A 140 23.16 5.72 2.10
N LYS A 141 23.64 6.39 1.06
CA LYS A 141 24.43 5.73 0.00
C LYS A 141 25.79 5.27 0.57
N GLU A 142 26.28 6.01 1.55
CA GLU A 142 27.55 5.80 2.25
C GLU A 142 27.54 4.49 3.05
N ALA A 143 26.42 4.13 3.68
CA ALA A 143 26.31 2.88 4.42
C ALA A 143 26.27 1.63 3.53
N GLY A 144 25.97 1.77 2.23
CA GLY A 144 25.97 0.66 1.27
C GLY A 144 24.94 -0.44 1.53
N VAL A 145 24.00 -0.23 2.46
CA VAL A 145 23.00 -1.24 2.88
C VAL A 145 21.98 -1.54 1.79
N VAL A 146 21.67 -0.54 0.96
CA VAL A 146 20.76 -0.67 -0.19
C VAL A 146 21.56 -0.54 -1.49
N ASN A 147 21.46 -1.55 -2.36
CA ASN A 147 22.06 -1.50 -3.69
C ASN A 147 21.41 -0.37 -4.49
N ASN A 148 22.23 0.46 -5.16
CA ASN A 148 21.78 1.56 -6.02
C ASN A 148 20.74 1.10 -7.05
N GLU A 149 20.90 -0.08 -7.66
CA GLU A 149 19.96 -0.63 -8.64
C GLU A 149 18.56 -0.91 -8.07
N HIS A 150 18.46 -1.13 -6.76
CA HIS A 150 17.19 -1.39 -6.10
C HIS A 150 16.47 -0.12 -5.66
N ARG A 151 17.16 1.03 -5.58
CA ARG A 151 16.64 2.24 -4.92
C ARG A 151 15.38 2.78 -5.60
N ASP A 152 15.39 2.86 -6.93
CA ASP A 152 14.25 3.35 -7.72
C ASP A 152 12.97 2.57 -7.46
N GLY A 153 13.08 1.25 -7.24
CA GLY A 153 11.94 0.40 -6.89
C GLY A 153 11.62 0.35 -5.40
N LEU A 154 12.64 0.39 -4.54
CA LEU A 154 12.51 0.17 -3.10
C LEU A 154 12.08 1.43 -2.34
N ILE A 155 12.64 2.60 -2.66
CA ILE A 155 12.35 3.84 -1.95
C ILE A 155 10.85 4.19 -2.02
N PRO A 156 10.15 4.07 -3.17
CA PRO A 156 8.70 4.26 -3.22
C PRO A 156 7.93 3.28 -2.33
N ILE A 157 8.39 2.03 -2.23
CA ILE A 157 7.75 1.00 -1.39
C ILE A 157 7.90 1.35 0.09
N ILE A 158 9.12 1.65 0.54
CA ILE A 158 9.40 2.10 1.91
C ILE A 158 8.56 3.33 2.21
N THR A 159 8.54 4.30 1.29
CA THR A 159 7.78 5.53 1.44
C THR A 159 6.30 5.27 1.67
N ARG A 160 5.68 4.39 0.89
CA ARG A 160 4.26 4.03 1.06
C ARG A 160 3.99 3.36 2.40
N ILE A 161 4.82 2.39 2.79
CA ILE A 161 4.71 1.72 4.10
C ILE A 161 4.75 2.76 5.23
N LEU A 162 5.79 3.59 5.24
CA LEU A 162 5.98 4.60 6.30
C LEU A 162 4.88 5.66 6.28
N PHE A 163 4.37 6.06 5.11
CA PHE A 163 3.26 6.99 5.02
C PHE A 163 1.96 6.44 5.63
N GLY A 164 1.67 5.15 5.45
CA GLY A 164 0.57 4.48 6.13
C GLY A 164 0.73 4.50 7.65
N ARG A 165 1.94 4.19 8.14
CA ARG A 165 2.29 4.23 9.58
C ARG A 165 2.22 5.65 10.16
N PHE A 166 2.62 6.66 9.39
CA PHE A 166 2.59 8.09 9.73
C PHE A 166 1.16 8.60 9.89
N SER A 167 0.26 8.15 9.00
CA SER A 167 -1.15 8.55 8.94
C SER A 167 -2.04 7.80 9.93
N ALA A 168 -1.61 6.62 10.38
CA ALA A 168 -2.32 5.80 11.35
C ALA A 168 -2.56 6.54 12.68
N ARG A 169 -3.84 6.71 13.04
CA ARG A 169 -4.25 7.22 14.35
C ARG A 169 -4.00 6.10 15.37
N GLY A 170 -3.36 6.44 16.50
CA GLY A 170 -2.95 5.44 17.50
C GLY A 170 -4.11 4.55 17.94
N ALA A 171 -3.89 3.24 18.01
CA ALA A 171 -4.88 2.28 18.48
C ALA A 171 -4.94 2.30 20.01
N GLY A 172 -5.55 3.34 20.60
CA GLY A 172 -6.05 3.40 21.99
C GLY A 172 -5.11 3.09 23.17
N ALA A 173 -3.88 2.63 22.94
CA ALA A 173 -3.01 2.11 23.96
C ALA A 173 -2.05 3.19 24.47
N LYS A 174 -2.13 3.43 25.78
CA LYS A 174 -1.36 4.38 26.59
C LYS A 174 0.12 3.99 26.76
N SER A 175 0.82 3.56 25.70
CA SER A 175 2.27 3.35 25.76
C SER A 175 2.99 4.53 25.12
N SER A 176 3.75 5.27 25.93
CA SER A 176 4.52 6.45 25.50
C SER A 176 5.51 6.16 24.37
N LYS A 177 5.98 4.91 24.25
CA LYS A 177 7.00 4.49 23.27
C LYS A 177 6.48 4.31 21.83
N ASP A 178 5.17 4.11 21.64
CA ASP A 178 4.48 3.96 20.34
C ASP A 178 3.38 5.02 20.14
N SER A 179 3.57 6.20 20.74
CA SER A 179 2.66 7.33 20.55
C SER A 179 2.69 7.80 19.08
N PRO A 180 1.56 8.33 18.54
CA PRO A 180 1.54 8.88 17.19
C PRO A 180 2.63 9.94 16.96
N ALA A 181 2.92 10.78 17.95
CA ALA A 181 3.96 11.80 17.87
C ALA A 181 5.36 11.18 17.75
N ALA A 182 5.70 10.23 18.64
CA ALA A 182 7.00 9.55 18.61
C ALA A 182 7.20 8.77 17.30
N ARG A 183 6.14 8.15 16.77
CA ARG A 183 6.17 7.46 15.49
C ARG A 183 6.45 8.41 14.32
N ARG A 184 5.73 9.53 14.25
CA ARG A 184 5.93 10.54 13.20
C ARG A 184 7.33 11.12 13.26
N ALA A 185 7.84 11.44 14.46
CA ALA A 185 9.20 11.93 14.64
C ALA A 185 10.23 10.91 14.12
N ALA A 186 10.12 9.64 14.50
CA ALA A 186 11.04 8.60 14.01
C ALA A 186 11.00 8.43 12.48
N ILE A 187 9.82 8.48 11.88
CA ILE A 187 9.65 8.41 10.42
C ILE A 187 10.27 9.63 9.72
N LEU A 188 10.04 10.84 10.24
CA LEU A 188 10.61 12.07 9.66
C LEU A 188 12.14 12.11 9.80
N SER A 189 12.68 11.70 10.96
CA SER A 189 14.12 11.55 11.16
C SER A 189 14.73 10.55 10.17
N PHE A 190 14.04 9.45 9.89
CA PHE A 190 14.48 8.48 8.90
C PHE A 190 14.52 9.08 7.49
N PHE A 191 13.48 9.80 7.06
CA PHE A 191 13.47 10.49 5.76
C PHE A 191 14.49 11.62 5.65
N ALA A 192 14.85 12.28 6.76
CA ALA A 192 15.83 13.38 6.75
C ALA A 192 17.24 12.93 6.36
N VAL A 193 17.53 11.63 6.48
CA VAL A 193 18.81 11.01 6.08
C VAL A 193 18.77 10.51 4.63
N ILE A 194 17.58 10.32 4.05
CA ILE A 194 17.43 9.82 2.68
C ILE A 194 17.88 10.90 1.68
N GLY A 195 18.98 10.60 0.97
CA GLY A 195 19.38 11.20 -0.30
C GLY A 195 19.08 12.69 -0.44
N LYS A 196 19.75 13.54 0.34
CA LYS A 196 19.54 15.00 0.35
C LYS A 196 19.61 15.65 -1.05
N ASN A 197 20.24 15.00 -2.03
CA ASN A 197 20.49 15.56 -3.37
C ASN A 197 19.94 14.73 -4.55
N ASP A 198 19.27 13.59 -4.32
CA ASP A 198 18.87 12.66 -5.39
C ASP A 198 17.36 12.66 -5.70
N GLY A 199 16.59 13.53 -5.04
CA GLY A 199 15.14 13.61 -5.24
C GLY A 199 14.34 12.45 -4.62
N GLU A 200 14.97 11.54 -3.89
CA GLU A 200 14.29 10.42 -3.22
C GLU A 200 13.26 10.89 -2.17
N LEU A 201 13.54 12.01 -1.50
CA LEU A 201 12.59 12.66 -0.60
C LEU A 201 11.29 13.09 -1.31
N ASN A 202 11.35 13.33 -2.63
CA ASN A 202 10.18 13.75 -3.41
C ASN A 202 9.07 12.69 -3.37
N TYR A 203 9.39 11.41 -3.21
CA TYR A 203 8.36 10.38 -3.04
C TYR A 203 7.52 10.64 -1.78
N PHE A 204 8.14 11.01 -0.66
CA PHE A 204 7.44 11.30 0.58
C PHE A 204 6.65 12.61 0.49
N VAL A 205 7.26 13.65 -0.08
CA VAL A 205 6.59 14.95 -0.31
C VAL A 205 5.38 14.77 -1.23
N TYR A 206 5.51 14.02 -2.32
CA TYR A 206 4.42 13.66 -3.22
C TYR A 206 3.28 12.97 -2.44
N MET A 207 3.59 12.00 -1.59
CA MET A 207 2.58 11.33 -0.76
C MET A 207 1.83 12.28 0.18
N MET A 208 2.49 13.34 0.68
CA MET A 208 1.84 14.37 1.51
C MET A 208 0.93 15.29 0.71
N VAL A 209 1.32 15.67 -0.51
CA VAL A 209 0.59 16.70 -1.29
C VAL A 209 -0.41 16.12 -2.29
N ARG A 210 -0.35 14.81 -2.59
CA ARG A 210 -1.15 14.16 -3.65
C ARG A 210 -2.66 14.38 -3.57
N SER A 211 -3.24 14.56 -2.37
CA SER A 211 -4.67 14.84 -2.19
C SER A 211 -5.06 16.23 -2.69
N PHE A 212 -4.12 17.18 -2.64
CA PHE A 212 -4.31 18.58 -3.02
C PHE A 212 -3.97 18.88 -4.47
N LEU A 213 -3.30 17.94 -5.17
CA LEU A 213 -3.02 18.10 -6.59
C LEU A 213 -4.33 18.13 -7.39
N PRO A 214 -4.48 19.03 -8.38
CA PRO A 214 -5.68 19.12 -9.20
C PRO A 214 -6.00 17.79 -9.89
N ARG A 215 -7.30 17.51 -10.07
CA ARG A 215 -7.75 16.41 -10.94
C ARG A 215 -7.45 16.83 -12.38
N ARG A 216 -6.55 16.11 -13.05
CA ARG A 216 -6.32 16.25 -14.50
C ARG A 216 -7.44 15.56 -15.26
#